data_AF-A0A9W4GVU0-F1
#
_entry.id   AF-A0A9W4GVU0-F1
#
_cell.length_a   1.000
_cell.length_b   1.000
_cell.length_c   1.000
_cell.angle_alpha   90.00
_cell.angle_beta   90.00
_cell.angle_gamma   90.00
#
_symmetry.space_group_name_H-M   'P 1'
#
loop_
_entity.id
_entity.type
_entity.pdbx_description
1 polymer ?
#
loop_
_entity_poly.entity_id
_entity_poly.type
_entity_poly.pdbx_seq_one_letter_code
_entity_poly.pdbx_strand_id
1 'polypeptide(L)'
;MPYVGNAGRHKSAGNPRETTASAQLRFCQPHTDTHIVVRDLVATSEEFVINTMRKGLAAAGVVALITAGAAACGNEEPSTPQGKVSNAFIQLGEQKSVTLGLSFDGTPDQIYAALKDQDDFKRADADLIAGLRVSTSFSADKALAELSGDDKGISFGVEVAGGASGKSEGKTLIGLRSVDQKAYVQVDLKGLAALDTTGDAGLSDITGMLGSVDQLPSSFGSIKTLAKGGWVSIDPKAFAEFAKTLGDDASGDSASGSGSGSGSDDGSDDSPLGGLGLPSGLPTGLPTDLAHKTFAELLAPLQKSLTKDAKITDLGSQDGADHLKVSVPARSLAQDLKSSLGSMAKVLPGDLQKSLDDVPNKTVALDVAVKGGKLTHVSVDLAQFDDTIHGKLPLGLSVDGGADPVKAPAGAQQLNPQDLMGALMSQLGDFKVKADKLDPGAFTARPGQLTGDDSASAQAPADQLKDLHIDLSGL
;
A
#
# COMPACT_ATOMS: atom_id res chain seq x y z
N MET A 1 14.61 -30.87 -64.33
CA MET A 1 13.57 -31.75 -64.91
C MET A 1 13.78 -33.16 -64.36
N PRO A 2 12.76 -34.03 -64.14
CA PRO A 2 11.33 -33.84 -63.84
C PRO A 2 10.83 -34.70 -62.62
N TYR A 3 9.55 -34.54 -62.22
CA TYR A 3 8.56 -35.54 -61.67
C TYR A 3 8.92 -36.43 -60.44
N VAL A 4 8.04 -36.93 -59.54
CA VAL A 4 6.61 -36.82 -59.15
C VAL A 4 6.42 -37.66 -57.85
N GLY A 5 5.41 -37.35 -57.02
CA GLY A 5 4.85 -38.28 -56.02
C GLY A 5 4.14 -37.55 -54.85
N ASN A 6 2.87 -37.17 -54.94
CA ASN A 6 1.65 -37.96 -54.65
C ASN A 6 1.48 -38.34 -53.17
N ALA A 7 0.54 -37.69 -52.47
CA ALA A 7 -0.08 -38.22 -51.25
C ALA A 7 -1.56 -37.82 -51.21
N GLY A 8 -2.39 -38.87 -51.11
CA GLY A 8 -3.82 -38.83 -51.35
C GLY A 8 -4.68 -38.37 -50.18
N ARG A 9 -5.84 -37.88 -50.60
CA ARG A 9 -7.10 -37.70 -49.87
C ARG A 9 -7.52 -38.99 -49.16
N HIS A 10 -8.10 -38.91 -47.95
CA HIS A 10 -9.39 -39.56 -47.66
C HIS A 10 -10.09 -38.94 -46.43
N LYS A 11 -11.39 -38.67 -46.63
CA LYS A 11 -12.39 -38.19 -45.67
C LYS A 11 -12.79 -39.31 -44.70
N SER A 12 -13.13 -38.95 -43.46
CA SER A 12 -14.11 -39.69 -42.65
C SER A 12 -15.02 -38.70 -41.92
N ALA A 13 -16.31 -39.03 -41.88
CA ALA A 13 -17.42 -38.19 -41.46
C ALA A 13 -18.23 -38.85 -40.33
N GLY A 14 -18.88 -38.02 -39.50
CA GLY A 14 -20.00 -38.37 -38.60
C GLY A 14 -19.58 -38.82 -37.20
N ASN A 15 -20.21 -38.43 -36.09
CA ASN A 15 -21.46 -37.70 -35.83
C ASN A 15 -21.40 -37.16 -34.35
N PRO A 16 -22.35 -36.30 -33.89
CA PRO A 16 -22.17 -35.38 -32.77
C PRO A 16 -22.61 -35.96 -31.43
N ARG A 17 -22.12 -35.37 -30.34
CA ARG A 17 -22.73 -35.49 -29.01
C ARG A 17 -22.86 -34.11 -28.36
N GLU A 18 -24.12 -33.74 -28.20
CA GLU A 18 -24.74 -33.10 -27.04
C GLU A 18 -23.92 -32.04 -26.30
N THR A 19 -24.17 -30.78 -26.66
CA THR A 19 -23.97 -29.61 -25.81
C THR A 19 -25.16 -29.47 -24.86
N THR A 20 -24.96 -29.83 -23.59
CA THR A 20 -25.88 -29.47 -22.51
C THR A 20 -25.63 -28.01 -22.13
N ALA A 21 -26.49 -27.12 -22.64
CA ALA A 21 -26.54 -25.73 -22.24
C ALA A 21 -27.35 -25.60 -20.94
N SER A 22 -26.65 -25.44 -19.81
CA SER A 22 -27.28 -24.99 -18.56
C SER A 22 -27.46 -23.47 -18.62
N ALA A 23 -28.65 -23.03 -19.03
CA ALA A 23 -29.09 -21.65 -18.88
C ALA A 23 -29.40 -21.38 -17.39
N GLN A 24 -28.46 -20.79 -16.66
CA GLN A 24 -28.79 -20.13 -15.40
C GLN A 24 -29.38 -18.75 -15.71
N LEU A 25 -30.65 -18.59 -15.35
CA LEU A 25 -31.31 -17.29 -15.23
C LEU A 25 -30.53 -16.41 -14.25
N ARG A 26 -29.88 -15.36 -14.76
CA ARG A 26 -29.43 -14.24 -13.94
C ARG A 26 -30.64 -13.36 -13.64
N PHE A 27 -31.07 -13.37 -12.38
CA PHE A 27 -31.91 -12.33 -11.82
C PHE A 27 -31.10 -11.02 -11.79
N CYS A 28 -31.63 -9.97 -12.41
CA CYS A 28 -31.23 -8.60 -12.12
C CYS A 28 -31.77 -8.22 -10.75
N GLN A 29 -30.90 -8.16 -9.74
CA GLN A 29 -31.16 -7.39 -8.52
C GLN A 29 -30.36 -6.08 -8.57
N PRO A 30 -30.98 -4.93 -8.23
CA PRO A 30 -30.26 -3.67 -8.08
C PRO A 30 -29.56 -3.67 -6.72
N HIS A 31 -28.23 -3.74 -6.72
CA HIS A 31 -27.42 -3.46 -5.53
C HIS A 31 -27.18 -1.95 -5.44
N THR A 32 -27.88 -1.28 -4.54
CA THR A 32 -27.43 -0.02 -3.95
C THR A 32 -26.49 -0.37 -2.80
N ASP A 33 -25.19 -0.44 -3.08
CA ASP A 33 -24.16 -0.65 -2.06
C ASP A 33 -23.33 0.62 -1.90
N THR A 34 -23.56 1.33 -0.80
CA THR A 34 -22.75 2.46 -0.32
C THR A 34 -21.92 1.96 0.85
N HIS A 35 -20.96 1.08 0.58
CA HIS A 35 -20.10 0.47 1.60
C HIS A 35 -18.65 0.42 1.17
N ILE A 36 -18.11 1.50 0.58
CA ILE A 36 -16.70 1.51 0.23
C ILE A 36 -16.13 2.92 0.18
N VAL A 37 -15.28 3.25 1.16
CA VAL A 37 -14.40 4.44 1.05
C VAL A 37 -13.03 4.13 1.65
N VAL A 38 -12.93 3.51 2.83
CA VAL A 38 -11.62 3.19 3.43
C VAL A 38 -11.02 1.89 2.87
N ARG A 39 -11.87 0.88 2.66
CA ARG A 39 -11.47 -0.37 1.98
C ARG A 39 -11.11 -0.11 0.52
N ASP A 40 -11.81 0.78 -0.18
CA ASP A 40 -11.44 1.20 -1.54
C ASP A 40 -10.25 2.15 -1.55
N LEU A 41 -10.05 3.04 -0.57
CA LEU A 41 -8.82 3.84 -0.59
C LEU A 41 -7.56 2.97 -0.49
N VAL A 42 -7.62 1.83 0.22
CA VAL A 42 -6.54 0.84 0.29
C VAL A 42 -6.60 -0.14 -0.90
N ALA A 43 -7.78 -0.64 -1.28
CA ALA A 43 -7.95 -1.63 -2.36
C ALA A 43 -7.89 -1.03 -3.78
N THR A 44 -8.31 0.22 -3.98
CA THR A 44 -8.14 1.01 -5.20
C THR A 44 -6.72 1.56 -5.28
N SER A 45 -6.04 1.83 -4.15
CA SER A 45 -4.57 1.96 -4.19
C SER A 45 -3.95 0.63 -4.60
N GLU A 46 -4.44 -0.51 -4.09
CA GLU A 46 -3.97 -1.81 -4.54
C GLU A 46 -4.31 -2.04 -6.02
N GLU A 47 -5.48 -1.76 -6.60
CA GLU A 47 -5.70 -1.99 -8.04
C GLU A 47 -4.99 -0.97 -8.95
N PHE A 48 -4.90 0.31 -8.56
CA PHE A 48 -4.20 1.34 -9.35
C PHE A 48 -2.67 1.18 -9.28
N VAL A 49 -2.14 0.92 -8.08
CA VAL A 49 -0.73 0.56 -7.88
C VAL A 49 -0.52 -0.81 -8.53
N ILE A 50 -1.27 -1.86 -8.20
CA ILE A 50 -1.02 -3.20 -8.72
C ILE A 50 -1.21 -3.29 -10.24
N ASN A 51 -2.17 -2.63 -10.91
CA ASN A 51 -2.34 -2.84 -12.35
C ASN A 51 -1.41 -1.96 -13.21
N THR A 52 -1.23 -0.69 -12.86
CA THR A 52 -0.25 0.21 -13.52
C THR A 52 1.19 -0.12 -13.11
N MET A 53 1.41 -0.66 -11.91
CA MET A 53 2.72 -1.12 -11.43
C MET A 53 3.01 -2.61 -11.71
N ARG A 54 2.04 -3.46 -12.08
CA ARG A 54 2.25 -4.91 -12.27
C ARG A 54 3.26 -5.27 -13.34
N LYS A 55 3.42 -4.43 -14.36
CA LYS A 55 4.29 -4.75 -15.50
C LYS A 55 5.59 -3.93 -15.46
N GLY A 56 5.51 -2.61 -15.27
CA GLY A 56 6.70 -1.75 -15.22
C GLY A 56 7.36 -1.57 -13.85
N LEU A 57 6.60 -1.65 -12.74
CA LEU A 57 7.12 -1.44 -11.38
C LEU A 57 7.23 -2.71 -10.55
N ALA A 58 6.71 -3.86 -10.99
CA ALA A 58 7.07 -5.16 -10.45
C ALA A 58 8.61 -5.29 -10.49
N ALA A 59 9.22 -5.03 -11.63
CA ALA A 59 10.68 -4.97 -11.77
C ALA A 59 11.39 -3.86 -10.96
N ALA A 60 10.67 -2.80 -10.52
CA ALA A 60 11.22 -1.62 -9.85
C ALA A 60 10.87 -1.50 -8.34
N GLY A 61 9.94 -2.30 -7.84
CA GLY A 61 9.44 -2.23 -6.46
C GLY A 61 10.51 -2.58 -5.43
N VAL A 62 11.65 -3.06 -5.90
CA VAL A 62 12.84 -3.45 -5.15
C VAL A 62 13.64 -2.23 -4.64
N VAL A 63 13.41 -1.02 -5.13
CA VAL A 63 14.27 0.13 -4.78
C VAL A 63 13.70 0.98 -3.63
N ALA A 64 12.42 0.81 -3.27
CA ALA A 64 11.78 1.59 -2.21
C ALA A 64 12.08 1.13 -0.78
N LEU A 65 12.77 0.00 -0.60
CA LEU A 65 13.09 -0.58 0.71
C LEU A 65 14.60 -0.61 1.00
N ILE A 66 15.29 0.43 0.56
CA ILE A 66 16.67 0.69 0.93
C ILE A 66 16.65 1.60 2.17
N THR A 67 16.49 0.99 3.34
CA THR A 67 16.71 1.63 4.65
C THR A 67 18.02 1.12 5.27
N ALA A 68 18.83 2.02 5.82
CA ALA A 68 20.25 2.06 5.48
C ALA A 68 21.28 2.19 6.63
N GLY A 69 21.46 1.32 7.63
CA GLY A 69 22.69 1.30 8.50
C GLY A 69 23.93 0.40 8.22
N ALA A 70 25.11 1.00 8.38
CA ALA A 70 26.43 0.49 8.02
C ALA A 70 27.08 -0.33 9.14
N ALA A 71 27.92 -1.29 8.74
CA ALA A 71 29.23 -1.62 9.32
C ALA A 71 29.71 -2.99 8.81
N ALA A 72 30.75 -3.02 7.96
CA ALA A 72 31.78 -4.05 8.00
C ALA A 72 33.06 -3.62 7.25
N CYS A 73 34.17 -3.90 7.91
CA CYS A 73 35.55 -3.48 7.66
C CYS A 73 36.17 -3.89 6.31
N GLY A 74 36.94 -2.95 5.76
CA GLY A 74 38.13 -3.17 4.94
C GLY A 74 38.98 -1.90 4.96
N ASN A 75 40.27 -1.99 5.30
CA ASN A 75 41.23 -0.87 5.21
C ASN A 75 41.57 -0.58 3.73
N GLU A 76 40.58 -0.26 2.92
CA GLU A 76 40.81 0.20 1.56
C GLU A 76 41.18 1.68 1.59
N GLU A 77 42.15 2.08 0.76
CA GLU A 77 42.52 3.49 0.67
C GLU A 77 41.29 4.30 0.22
N PRO A 78 40.89 5.34 0.98
CA PRO A 78 39.71 6.16 0.66
C PRO A 78 39.76 6.86 -0.70
N SER A 79 40.95 6.91 -1.32
CA SER A 79 41.19 7.47 -2.65
C SER A 79 40.70 6.56 -3.79
N THR A 80 40.53 5.26 -3.53
CA THR A 80 40.03 4.30 -4.54
C THR A 80 38.52 4.44 -4.72
N PRO A 81 37.96 4.12 -5.90
CA PRO A 81 36.50 4.17 -6.11
C PRO A 81 35.72 3.32 -5.10
N GLN A 82 36.25 2.14 -4.75
CA GLN A 82 35.65 1.27 -3.74
C GLN A 82 35.77 1.84 -2.33
N GLY A 83 36.94 2.38 -1.98
CA GLY A 83 37.16 3.12 -0.73
C GLY A 83 36.23 4.31 -0.57
N LYS A 84 35.94 5.06 -1.64
CA LYS A 84 34.96 6.18 -1.62
C LYS A 84 33.55 5.70 -1.23
N VAL A 85 33.06 4.62 -1.85
CA VAL A 85 31.73 4.04 -1.52
C VAL A 85 31.71 3.51 -0.09
N SER A 86 32.73 2.76 0.31
CA SER A 86 32.83 2.21 1.67
C SER A 86 32.87 3.31 2.73
N ASN A 87 33.71 4.33 2.54
CA ASN A 87 33.78 5.49 3.42
C ASN A 87 32.45 6.26 3.50
N ALA A 88 31.73 6.36 2.38
CA ALA A 88 30.42 7.02 2.34
C ALA A 88 29.39 6.33 3.25
N PHE A 89 29.39 5.00 3.30
CA PHE A 89 28.53 4.25 4.23
C PHE A 89 28.99 4.38 5.69
N ILE A 90 30.29 4.37 5.96
CA ILE A 90 30.84 4.60 7.31
C ILE A 90 30.38 5.97 7.83
N GLN A 91 30.58 7.03 7.04
CA GLN A 91 30.17 8.38 7.42
C GLN A 91 28.66 8.51 7.62
N LEU A 92 27.86 7.73 6.88
CA LEU A 92 26.41 7.69 7.06
C LEU A 92 26.04 7.07 8.42
N GLY A 93 26.72 5.99 8.81
CA GLY A 93 26.54 5.33 10.11
C GLY A 93 26.94 6.20 11.30
N GLU A 94 27.91 7.11 11.11
CA GLU A 94 28.32 8.09 12.13
C GLU A 94 27.31 9.23 12.34
N GLN A 95 26.36 9.42 11.42
CA GLN A 95 25.32 10.43 11.59
C GLN A 95 24.36 10.01 12.70
N LYS A 96 23.74 10.99 13.35
CA LYS A 96 22.63 10.77 14.30
C LYS A 96 21.26 10.79 13.63
N SER A 97 21.22 11.28 12.40
CA SER A 97 20.00 11.47 11.63
C SER A 97 20.29 11.27 10.15
N VAL A 98 19.30 10.73 9.45
CA VAL A 98 19.35 10.52 8.01
C VAL A 98 17.95 10.68 7.44
N THR A 99 17.84 11.30 6.28
CA THR A 99 16.65 11.23 5.45
C THR A 99 16.99 10.56 4.12
N LEU A 100 16.20 9.56 3.76
CA LEU A 100 16.28 8.85 2.50
C LEU A 100 15.08 9.29 1.67
N GLY A 101 15.28 9.68 0.41
CA GLY A 101 14.20 10.14 -0.46
C GLY A 101 14.21 9.39 -1.78
N LEU A 102 13.16 8.63 -2.05
CA LEU A 102 12.88 7.95 -3.30
C LEU A 102 12.06 8.85 -4.23
N SER A 103 12.51 9.02 -5.46
CA SER A 103 11.80 9.78 -6.51
C SER A 103 12.22 9.30 -7.89
N PHE A 104 11.39 9.53 -8.91
CA PHE A 104 11.84 9.38 -10.29
C PHE A 104 12.68 10.60 -10.68
N ASP A 105 13.94 10.38 -11.08
CA ASP A 105 14.84 11.45 -11.54
C ASP A 105 14.58 11.86 -13.00
N GLY A 106 13.53 11.30 -13.61
CA GLY A 106 13.13 11.56 -14.98
C GLY A 106 12.17 12.74 -15.08
N THR A 107 12.25 13.49 -16.17
CA THR A 107 11.19 14.45 -16.51
C THR A 107 9.90 13.69 -16.87
N PRO A 108 8.71 14.32 -16.77
CA PRO A 108 7.49 13.68 -17.23
C PRO A 108 7.54 13.21 -18.69
N ASP A 109 8.30 13.90 -19.55
CA ASP A 109 8.56 13.46 -20.93
C ASP A 109 9.32 12.14 -21.00
N GLN A 110 10.35 11.97 -20.16
CA GLN A 110 11.13 10.75 -20.11
C GLN A 110 10.30 9.59 -19.57
N ILE A 111 9.55 9.82 -18.49
CA ILE A 111 8.68 8.80 -17.89
C ILE A 111 7.58 8.41 -18.88
N TYR A 112 6.93 9.37 -19.54
CA TYR A 112 5.93 9.10 -20.56
C TYR A 112 6.51 8.34 -21.75
N ALA A 113 7.66 8.76 -22.28
CA ALA A 113 8.32 8.05 -23.37
C ALA A 113 8.65 6.59 -23.01
N ALA A 114 8.98 6.33 -21.74
CA ALA A 114 9.33 5.02 -21.23
C ALA A 114 8.14 4.09 -21.01
N LEU A 115 6.98 4.64 -20.64
CA LEU A 115 5.82 3.87 -20.19
C LEU A 115 4.58 4.03 -21.08
N LYS A 116 4.59 4.86 -22.12
CA LYS A 116 3.43 5.13 -23.01
C LYS A 116 2.84 3.90 -23.70
N ASP A 117 3.61 2.82 -23.80
CA ASP A 117 3.17 1.58 -24.45
C ASP A 117 2.58 0.58 -23.44
N GLN A 118 2.55 0.93 -22.15
CA GLN A 118 1.83 0.20 -21.11
C GLN A 118 0.33 0.52 -21.18
N ASP A 119 -0.50 -0.49 -20.90
CA ASP A 119 -1.96 -0.35 -20.90
C ASP A 119 -2.39 0.77 -19.94
N ASP A 120 -3.30 1.63 -20.39
CA ASP A 120 -3.89 2.75 -19.64
C ASP A 120 -2.93 3.84 -19.12
N PHE A 121 -1.64 3.81 -19.48
CA PHE A 121 -0.67 4.81 -19.04
C PHE A 121 -0.77 6.12 -19.85
N LYS A 122 -1.19 7.19 -19.18
CA LYS A 122 -1.42 8.51 -19.78
C LYS A 122 -0.31 9.49 -19.41
N ARG A 123 -0.30 10.62 -20.11
CA ARG A 123 0.63 11.71 -19.80
C ARG A 123 0.47 12.22 -18.36
N ALA A 124 -0.77 12.33 -17.89
CA ALA A 124 -1.06 12.77 -16.53
C ALA A 124 -0.41 11.85 -15.47
N ASP A 125 -0.31 10.55 -15.74
CA ASP A 125 0.34 9.60 -14.84
C ASP A 125 1.85 9.81 -14.80
N ALA A 126 2.47 10.13 -15.94
CA ALA A 126 3.89 10.50 -15.99
C ALA A 126 4.18 11.80 -15.23
N ASP A 127 3.32 12.81 -15.35
CA ASP A 127 3.43 14.07 -14.60
C ASP A 127 3.29 13.82 -13.09
N LEU A 128 2.36 12.94 -12.70
CA LEU A 128 2.16 12.52 -11.31
C LEU A 128 3.39 11.80 -10.75
N ILE A 129 3.89 10.79 -11.47
CA ILE A 129 5.05 9.98 -11.04
C ILE A 129 6.30 10.87 -10.94
N ALA A 130 6.52 11.79 -11.88
CA ALA A 130 7.64 12.74 -11.83
C ALA A 130 7.56 13.68 -10.62
N GLY A 131 6.35 13.99 -10.14
CA GLY A 131 6.12 14.84 -8.98
C GLY A 131 6.03 14.07 -7.66
N LEU A 132 6.07 12.74 -7.68
CA LEU A 132 5.91 11.90 -6.51
C LEU A 132 7.27 11.67 -5.82
N ARG A 133 7.30 11.88 -4.51
CA ARG A 133 8.45 11.60 -3.67
C ARG A 133 8.02 10.86 -2.42
N VAL A 134 8.77 9.84 -2.06
CA VAL A 134 8.63 9.15 -0.76
C VAL A 134 9.90 9.40 0.02
N SER A 135 9.81 10.02 1.20
CA SER A 135 10.94 10.16 2.11
C SER A 135 10.75 9.34 3.37
N THR A 136 11.85 8.79 3.87
CA THR A 136 11.92 8.10 5.16
C THR A 136 13.05 8.71 5.97
N SER A 137 12.75 9.21 7.15
CA SER A 137 13.69 9.87 8.04
C SER A 137 13.88 9.05 9.32
N PHE A 138 15.11 9.01 9.82
CA PHE A 138 15.48 8.40 11.08
C PHE A 138 16.33 9.36 11.88
N SER A 139 16.14 9.39 13.20
CA SER A 139 17.04 10.09 14.10
C SER A 139 17.12 9.42 15.46
N ALA A 140 18.29 9.48 16.09
CA ALA A 140 18.54 8.94 17.42
C ALA A 140 19.51 9.84 18.21
N ASP A 141 19.63 9.59 19.50
CA ASP A 141 20.52 10.35 20.40
C ASP A 141 22.02 10.04 20.17
N LYS A 142 22.31 8.85 19.64
CA LYS A 142 23.65 8.35 19.30
C LYS A 142 23.80 8.08 17.80
N ALA A 143 25.00 7.72 17.38
CA ALA A 143 25.29 7.41 15.98
C ALA A 143 24.43 6.23 15.51
N LEU A 144 23.96 6.29 14.27
CA LEU A 144 23.06 5.30 13.69
C LEU A 144 23.69 3.90 13.61
N ALA A 145 25.03 3.81 13.45
CA ALA A 145 25.78 2.56 13.47
C ALA A 145 25.91 1.94 14.87
N GLU A 146 25.66 2.70 15.93
CA GLU A 146 25.73 2.24 17.33
C GLU A 146 24.37 1.78 17.86
N LEU A 147 23.31 1.86 17.04
CA LEU A 147 21.97 1.48 17.45
C LEU A 147 21.81 -0.03 17.62
N SER A 148 21.14 -0.42 18.71
CA SER A 148 20.66 -1.74 19.07
C SER A 148 19.11 -1.74 19.17
N GLY A 149 18.48 -2.90 19.04
CA GLY A 149 17.01 -3.02 18.97
C GLY A 149 16.25 -2.63 20.24
N ASP A 150 17.00 -2.37 21.33
CA ASP A 150 16.46 -1.98 22.64
C ASP A 150 16.68 -0.49 22.94
N ASP A 151 17.30 0.26 22.02
CA ASP A 151 17.57 1.67 22.24
C ASP A 151 16.30 2.51 22.28
N LYS A 152 16.20 3.35 23.31
CA LYS A 152 15.18 4.38 23.43
C LYS A 152 15.66 5.65 22.70
N GLY A 153 14.72 6.51 22.31
CA GLY A 153 15.04 7.78 21.66
C GLY A 153 15.19 7.69 20.13
N ILE A 154 14.88 6.55 19.53
CA ILE A 154 14.75 6.43 18.07
C ILE A 154 13.43 7.09 17.65
N SER A 155 13.53 8.07 16.76
CA SER A 155 12.41 8.68 16.06
C SER A 155 12.48 8.33 14.58
N PHE A 156 11.33 8.06 13.98
CA PHE A 156 11.23 7.77 12.56
C PHE A 156 10.12 8.59 11.91
N GLY A 157 10.25 8.85 10.62
CA GLY A 157 9.24 9.51 9.80
C GLY A 157 9.16 8.87 8.43
N VAL A 158 7.96 8.78 7.87
CA VAL A 158 7.69 8.44 6.48
C VAL A 158 6.81 9.55 5.93
N GLU A 159 7.15 10.06 4.76
CA GLU A 159 6.38 11.10 4.09
C GLU A 159 6.22 10.77 2.61
N VAL A 160 5.00 10.90 2.12
CA VAL A 160 4.70 10.86 0.68
C VAL A 160 4.31 12.28 0.29
N ALA A 161 5.04 12.86 -0.65
CA ALA A 161 4.82 14.21 -1.15
C ALA A 161 4.52 14.19 -2.65
N GLY A 162 3.61 15.06 -3.08
CA GLY A 162 3.22 15.22 -4.48
C GLY A 162 3.54 16.62 -5.01
N GLY A 163 3.59 16.74 -6.32
CA GLY A 163 3.84 18.02 -7.02
C GLY A 163 5.29 18.52 -6.90
N ALA A 164 6.23 17.65 -6.50
CA ALA A 164 7.64 17.97 -6.40
C ALA A 164 8.33 17.98 -7.77
N SER A 165 7.93 18.85 -8.71
CA SER A 165 8.70 19.02 -9.95
C SER A 165 9.85 20.00 -9.72
N GLY A 166 11.10 19.54 -9.82
CA GLY A 166 12.26 20.40 -10.06
C GLY A 166 12.56 21.47 -8.98
N LYS A 167 12.94 21.01 -7.77
CA LYS A 167 13.55 21.78 -6.65
C LYS A 167 12.60 22.39 -5.59
N SER A 168 11.29 22.17 -5.69
CA SER A 168 10.37 22.50 -4.58
C SER A 168 10.18 21.29 -3.67
N GLU A 169 10.23 21.50 -2.36
CA GLU A 169 9.69 20.54 -1.39
C GLU A 169 8.22 20.36 -1.72
N GLY A 170 7.85 19.20 -2.28
CA GLY A 170 6.47 18.88 -2.62
C GLY A 170 5.57 19.02 -1.41
N LYS A 171 4.26 19.13 -1.65
CA LYS A 171 3.30 19.18 -0.54
C LYS A 171 3.16 17.77 0.03
N THR A 172 3.34 17.62 1.34
CA THR A 172 3.07 16.37 2.07
C THR A 172 1.63 15.94 1.82
N LEU A 173 1.46 14.78 1.20
CA LEU A 173 0.18 14.12 0.97
C LEU A 173 -0.16 13.20 2.13
N ILE A 174 0.81 12.41 2.57
CA ILE A 174 0.69 11.49 3.70
C ILE A 174 1.95 11.63 4.53
N GLY A 175 1.78 11.80 5.84
CA GLY A 175 2.88 11.86 6.78
C GLY A 175 2.62 10.91 7.95
N LEU A 176 3.62 10.11 8.29
CA LEU A 176 3.67 9.28 9.47
C LEU A 176 4.95 9.60 10.24
N ARG A 177 4.88 9.85 11.54
CA ARG A 177 6.06 10.00 12.40
C ARG A 177 5.88 9.24 13.70
N SER A 178 6.95 8.72 14.26
CA SER A 178 7.00 8.27 15.64
C SER A 178 8.07 9.06 16.37
N VAL A 179 7.66 9.78 17.40
CA VAL A 179 8.54 10.62 18.23
C VAL A 179 8.12 10.42 19.67
N ASP A 180 9.06 10.10 20.56
CA ASP A 180 8.81 9.85 21.98
C ASP A 180 7.68 8.84 22.24
N GLN A 181 7.67 7.73 21.47
CA GLN A 181 6.64 6.68 21.53
C GLN A 181 5.21 7.13 21.17
N LYS A 182 5.04 8.33 20.62
CA LYS A 182 3.78 8.81 20.06
C LYS A 182 3.83 8.72 18.55
N ALA A 183 2.75 8.23 17.97
CA ALA A 183 2.58 8.26 16.53
C ALA A 183 1.94 9.57 16.12
N TYR A 184 2.33 10.11 14.97
CA TYR A 184 1.76 11.29 14.38
C TYR A 184 1.37 10.95 12.94
N VAL A 185 0.17 11.34 12.55
CA VAL A 185 -0.36 11.08 11.21
C VAL A 185 -0.84 12.39 10.61
N GLN A 186 -0.61 12.58 9.32
CA GLN A 186 -1.13 13.66 8.51
C GLN A 186 -1.61 13.09 7.19
N VAL A 187 -2.77 13.53 6.72
CA VAL A 187 -3.30 13.14 5.42
C VAL A 187 -3.90 14.37 4.74
N ASP A 188 -3.31 14.82 3.65
CA ASP A 188 -3.86 15.87 2.79
C ASP A 188 -4.84 15.27 1.78
N LEU A 189 -6.07 15.08 2.22
CA LEU A 189 -7.15 14.52 1.41
C LEU A 189 -7.39 15.33 0.12
N LYS A 190 -7.12 16.64 0.11
CA LYS A 190 -7.25 17.48 -1.09
C LYS A 190 -6.13 17.20 -2.09
N GLY A 191 -4.90 17.04 -1.60
CA GLY A 191 -3.76 16.65 -2.43
C GLY A 191 -3.94 15.25 -3.02
N LEU A 192 -4.42 14.30 -2.22
CA LEU A 192 -4.76 12.94 -2.70
C LEU A 192 -5.90 12.95 -3.72
N ALA A 193 -6.94 13.75 -3.52
CA ALA A 193 -8.01 13.92 -4.51
C ALA A 193 -7.48 14.51 -5.83
N ALA A 194 -6.49 15.39 -5.77
CA ALA A 194 -5.84 15.95 -6.96
C ALA A 194 -4.92 14.94 -7.69
N LEU A 195 -4.57 13.82 -7.05
CA LEU A 195 -3.84 12.73 -7.69
C LEU A 195 -4.75 11.82 -8.55
N ASP A 196 -6.07 11.87 -8.38
CA ASP A 196 -6.97 11.13 -9.23
C ASP A 196 -7.10 11.80 -10.60
N THR A 197 -6.25 11.34 -11.51
CA THR A 197 -6.21 11.74 -12.91
C THR A 197 -7.30 11.07 -13.74
N THR A 198 -8.00 10.07 -13.18
CA THR A 198 -9.00 9.26 -13.88
C THR A 198 -10.42 9.77 -13.69
N GLY A 199 -10.70 10.39 -12.54
CA GLY A 199 -12.03 10.88 -12.18
C GLY A 199 -13.02 9.77 -11.83
N ASP A 200 -12.55 8.52 -11.79
CA ASP A 200 -13.37 7.32 -11.55
C ASP A 200 -13.30 6.87 -10.08
N ALA A 201 -12.33 7.35 -9.29
CA ALA A 201 -12.25 7.00 -7.89
C ALA A 201 -13.30 7.79 -7.10
N GLY A 202 -13.92 7.17 -6.10
CA GLY A 202 -14.89 7.79 -5.17
C GLY A 202 -14.39 9.00 -4.36
N LEU A 203 -13.33 9.68 -4.79
CA LEU A 203 -12.76 10.89 -4.20
C LEU A 203 -13.67 12.12 -4.35
N SER A 204 -14.63 12.08 -5.29
CA SER A 204 -15.73 13.04 -5.35
C SER A 204 -16.54 13.04 -4.04
N ASP A 205 -16.79 11.85 -3.48
CA ASP A 205 -17.50 11.69 -2.21
C ASP A 205 -16.64 12.15 -1.04
N ILE A 206 -15.32 11.99 -1.12
CA ILE A 206 -14.38 12.54 -0.12
C ILE A 206 -14.45 14.06 -0.11
N THR A 207 -14.55 14.72 -1.26
CA THR A 207 -14.70 16.18 -1.33
C THR A 207 -16.02 16.64 -0.71
N GLY A 208 -17.11 15.91 -0.96
CA GLY A 208 -18.40 16.13 -0.30
C GLY A 208 -18.33 15.94 1.22
N MET A 209 -17.64 14.89 1.68
CA MET A 209 -17.41 14.63 3.10
C MET A 209 -16.57 15.74 3.75
N LEU A 210 -15.49 16.17 3.10
CA LEU A 210 -14.62 17.26 3.55
C LEU A 210 -15.37 18.59 3.73
N GLY A 211 -16.35 18.87 2.87
CA GLY A 211 -17.21 20.06 3.00
C GLY A 211 -18.01 20.07 4.30
N SER A 212 -18.38 18.89 4.82
CA SER A 212 -19.14 18.74 6.06
C SER A 212 -18.26 18.80 7.32
N VAL A 213 -16.93 18.67 7.18
CA VAL A 213 -16.00 18.62 8.32
C VAL A 213 -15.99 19.94 9.10
N ASP A 214 -16.24 21.08 8.44
CA ASP A 214 -16.32 22.35 9.15
C ASP A 214 -17.52 22.45 10.09
N GLN A 215 -18.57 21.66 9.85
CA GLN A 215 -19.78 21.58 10.67
C GLN A 215 -19.65 20.59 11.85
N LEU A 216 -18.58 19.80 11.91
CA LEU A 216 -18.37 18.89 13.02
C LEU A 216 -18.29 19.66 14.35
N PRO A 217 -18.92 19.14 15.43
CA PRO A 217 -18.78 19.70 16.78
C PRO A 217 -17.32 19.88 17.19
N SER A 218 -17.05 20.85 18.05
CA SER A 218 -15.70 21.15 18.55
C SER A 218 -15.04 19.98 19.29
N SER A 219 -15.83 19.03 19.80
CA SER A 219 -15.35 17.76 20.37
C SER A 219 -14.56 16.91 19.37
N PHE A 220 -14.77 17.09 18.07
CA PHE A 220 -14.04 16.38 17.01
C PHE A 220 -12.86 17.17 16.46
N GLY A 221 -12.21 17.99 17.30
CA GLY A 221 -11.10 18.84 16.89
C GLY A 221 -10.01 18.08 16.14
N SER A 222 -9.60 16.93 16.66
CA SER A 222 -8.58 16.05 16.06
C SER A 222 -8.96 15.58 14.66
N ILE A 223 -10.20 15.13 14.45
CA ILE A 223 -10.73 14.71 13.14
C ILE A 223 -10.78 15.91 12.18
N LYS A 224 -11.23 17.07 12.67
CA LYS A 224 -11.26 18.31 11.88
C LYS A 224 -9.87 18.77 11.46
N THR A 225 -8.88 18.61 12.34
CA THR A 225 -7.47 18.88 12.05
C THR A 225 -6.95 17.91 10.99
N LEU A 226 -7.17 16.60 11.15
CA LEU A 226 -6.74 15.59 10.19
C LEU A 226 -7.35 15.83 8.79
N ALA A 227 -8.66 16.08 8.72
CA ALA A 227 -9.36 16.35 7.47
C ALA A 227 -8.90 17.63 6.76
N LYS A 228 -8.34 18.60 7.49
CA LYS A 228 -7.73 19.81 6.95
C LYS A 228 -6.28 19.59 6.50
N GLY A 229 -5.77 18.37 6.58
CA GLY A 229 -4.36 18.04 6.33
C GLY A 229 -3.45 18.48 7.47
N GLY A 230 -3.96 18.65 8.69
CA GLY A 230 -3.15 18.90 9.88
C GLY A 230 -2.62 17.59 10.48
N TRP A 231 -1.57 17.70 11.28
CA TRP A 231 -1.03 16.58 12.04
C TRP A 231 -1.95 16.24 13.22
N VAL A 232 -2.15 14.95 13.46
CA VAL A 232 -2.76 14.43 14.68
C VAL A 232 -1.79 13.50 15.38
N SER A 233 -1.80 13.49 16.71
CA SER A 233 -1.03 12.54 17.50
C SER A 233 -1.92 11.41 18.00
N ILE A 234 -1.39 10.21 18.01
CA ILE A 234 -2.02 8.98 18.48
C ILE A 234 -1.12 8.45 19.59
N ASP A 235 -1.69 8.24 20.77
CA ASP A 235 -1.02 7.58 21.88
C ASP A 235 -1.38 6.09 21.88
N PRO A 236 -0.46 5.18 21.49
CA PRO A 236 -0.74 3.76 21.43
C PRO A 236 -1.21 3.18 22.77
N LYS A 237 -0.75 3.74 23.90
CA LYS A 237 -1.16 3.29 25.24
C LYS A 237 -2.62 3.64 25.49
N ALA A 238 -3.05 4.85 25.14
CA ALA A 238 -4.45 5.27 25.29
C ALA A 238 -5.40 4.39 24.47
N PHE A 239 -5.01 4.03 23.23
CA PHE A 239 -5.79 3.12 22.39
C PHE A 239 -5.81 1.69 22.92
N ALA A 240 -4.69 1.18 23.44
CA ALA A 240 -4.62 -0.13 24.06
C ALA A 240 -5.50 -0.23 25.32
N GLU A 241 -5.47 0.78 26.19
CA GLU A 241 -6.33 0.84 27.37
C GLU A 241 -7.82 0.93 26.98
N PHE A 242 -8.16 1.76 25.99
CA PHE A 242 -9.53 1.83 25.48
C PHE A 242 -10.02 0.48 24.92
N ALA A 243 -9.18 -0.21 24.13
CA ALA A 243 -9.52 -1.54 23.60
C ALA A 243 -9.77 -2.57 24.73
N LYS A 244 -9.00 -2.52 25.82
CA LYS A 244 -9.24 -3.36 27.00
C LYS A 244 -10.60 -3.07 27.63
N THR A 245 -10.96 -1.79 27.81
CA THR A 245 -12.26 -1.42 28.40
C THR A 245 -13.45 -1.94 27.59
N LEU A 246 -13.38 -1.89 26.25
CA LEU A 246 -14.42 -2.44 25.39
C LEU A 246 -14.47 -3.98 25.42
N GLY A 247 -13.31 -4.63 25.58
CA GLY A 247 -13.21 -6.08 25.69
C GLY A 247 -13.76 -6.62 27.01
N ASP A 248 -13.50 -5.91 28.12
CA ASP A 248 -13.99 -6.28 29.44
C ASP A 248 -15.52 -6.12 29.53
N ASP A 249 -16.10 -5.05 28.96
CA ASP A 249 -17.55 -4.82 28.97
C ASP A 249 -18.35 -5.71 28.00
N ALA A 250 -17.73 -6.23 26.94
CA ALA A 250 -18.36 -7.20 26.03
C ALA A 250 -18.43 -8.63 26.59
N SER A 251 -17.83 -8.88 27.76
CA SER A 251 -17.76 -10.18 28.42
C SER A 251 -18.60 -10.27 29.71
N GLY A 252 -19.75 -9.59 29.71
CA GLY A 252 -20.75 -9.69 30.80
C GLY A 252 -21.44 -11.06 30.86
N ASP A 253 -21.03 -11.86 31.85
CA ASP A 253 -21.73 -13.00 32.48
C ASP A 253 -22.12 -14.23 31.63
N SER A 254 -21.17 -15.17 31.52
CA SER A 254 -21.45 -16.55 31.91
C SER A 254 -20.32 -17.08 32.78
N ALA A 255 -20.64 -17.18 34.07
CA ALA A 255 -19.79 -17.77 35.08
C ALA A 255 -19.49 -19.25 34.81
N SER A 256 -18.32 -19.68 35.30
CA SER A 256 -17.86 -21.06 35.55
C SER A 256 -17.07 -21.74 34.43
N GLY A 257 -15.73 -21.71 34.57
CA GLY A 257 -14.87 -22.72 33.95
C GLY A 257 -13.40 -22.37 33.89
N SER A 258 -12.70 -22.43 35.03
CA SER A 258 -11.23 -22.55 35.03
C SER A 258 -10.84 -23.80 34.24
N GLY A 259 -10.22 -23.60 33.08
CA GLY A 259 -9.82 -24.66 32.17
C GLY A 259 -8.68 -24.20 31.28
N SER A 260 -7.46 -24.22 31.82
CA SER A 260 -6.22 -24.21 31.05
C SER A 260 -6.23 -25.42 30.12
N GLY A 261 -6.47 -25.19 28.82
CA GLY A 261 -6.57 -26.20 27.79
C GLY A 261 -5.94 -25.71 26.50
N SER A 262 -4.66 -26.04 26.33
CA SER A 262 -3.92 -25.98 25.08
C SER A 262 -4.52 -26.96 24.06
N GLY A 263 -4.97 -26.50 22.89
CA GLY A 263 -5.29 -27.38 21.76
C GLY A 263 -6.21 -26.82 20.67
N SER A 264 -5.59 -26.50 19.53
CA SER A 264 -6.01 -26.78 18.13
C SER A 264 -7.19 -26.05 17.46
N ASP A 265 -6.84 -25.37 16.36
CA ASP A 265 -7.51 -25.28 15.04
C ASP A 265 -9.00 -25.65 14.95
N ASP A 266 -9.86 -24.63 14.93
CA ASP A 266 -11.14 -24.63 14.22
C ASP A 266 -11.48 -23.17 13.86
N GLY A 267 -11.71 -22.93 12.57
CA GLY A 267 -11.88 -21.61 11.98
C GLY A 267 -13.32 -21.14 12.03
N SER A 268 -13.60 -20.20 12.92
CA SER A 268 -14.71 -19.24 12.81
C SER A 268 -14.51 -18.13 13.83
N ASP A 269 -13.60 -17.19 13.53
CA ASP A 269 -13.38 -15.98 14.32
C ASP A 269 -14.49 -14.96 14.06
N ASP A 270 -15.67 -15.19 14.65
CA ASP A 270 -16.72 -14.18 14.81
C ASP A 270 -16.32 -13.20 15.92
N SER A 271 -15.25 -12.43 15.67
CA SER A 271 -14.97 -11.26 16.48
C SER A 271 -16.06 -10.21 16.22
N PRO A 272 -16.75 -9.67 17.25
CA PRO A 272 -17.81 -8.66 17.07
C PRO A 272 -17.32 -7.34 16.43
N LEU A 273 -16.00 -7.17 16.29
CA LEU A 273 -15.37 -6.06 15.55
C LEU A 273 -15.13 -6.35 14.06
N GLY A 274 -15.22 -7.62 13.61
CA GLY A 274 -15.04 -8.01 12.21
C GLY A 274 -16.14 -7.51 11.27
N GLY A 275 -17.32 -7.18 11.81
CA GLY A 275 -18.44 -6.60 11.05
C GLY A 275 -18.27 -5.12 10.69
N LEU A 276 -17.27 -4.42 11.23
CA LEU A 276 -17.05 -2.99 10.95
C LEU A 276 -16.28 -2.72 9.65
N GLY A 277 -15.87 -3.76 8.92
CA GLY A 277 -15.09 -3.61 7.69
C GLY A 277 -13.73 -2.93 7.91
N LEU A 278 -13.32 -2.75 9.17
CA LEU A 278 -11.97 -2.35 9.52
C LEU A 278 -11.07 -3.54 9.18
N PRO A 279 -9.95 -3.32 8.45
CA PRO A 279 -9.04 -4.41 8.15
C PRO A 279 -8.61 -5.07 9.46
N SER A 280 -8.82 -6.39 9.56
CA SER A 280 -8.34 -7.27 10.64
C SER A 280 -6.81 -7.24 10.65
N GLY A 281 -6.24 -6.16 11.19
CA GLY A 281 -4.85 -5.81 10.97
C GLY A 281 -4.57 -4.31 10.98
N LEU A 282 -5.40 -3.48 11.59
CA LEU A 282 -4.92 -2.17 12.05
C LEU A 282 -3.62 -2.43 12.81
N PRO A 283 -2.47 -1.87 12.39
CA PRO A 283 -1.19 -2.11 13.02
C PRO A 283 -1.21 -1.47 14.40
N THR A 284 -1.81 -2.15 15.37
CA THR A 284 -1.76 -1.79 16.80
C THR A 284 -0.33 -1.93 17.31
N GLY A 285 0.49 -2.73 16.62
CA GLY A 285 1.91 -2.49 16.49
C GLY A 285 2.19 -1.70 15.20
N LEU A 286 2.22 -0.35 15.27
CA LEU A 286 3.21 0.38 14.47
C LEU A 286 4.50 -0.40 14.57
N PRO A 287 5.20 -0.71 13.46
CA PRO A 287 6.11 -1.83 13.42
C PRO A 287 7.22 -1.63 14.46
N THR A 288 6.98 -2.15 15.66
CA THR A 288 7.97 -2.31 16.70
C THR A 288 9.04 -3.22 16.14
N ASP A 289 8.71 -4.11 15.21
CA ASP A 289 9.67 -4.88 14.42
C ASP A 289 10.61 -4.02 13.57
N LEU A 290 10.18 -2.87 13.02
CA LEU A 290 11.08 -1.89 12.40
C LEU A 290 11.92 -1.14 13.45
N ALA A 291 11.42 -0.99 14.68
CA ALA A 291 12.16 -0.40 15.79
C ALA A 291 13.16 -1.39 16.42
N HIS A 292 12.87 -2.69 16.36
CA HIS A 292 13.67 -3.77 16.94
C HIS A 292 14.79 -4.23 16.02
N LYS A 293 14.58 -4.21 14.71
CA LYS A 293 15.70 -4.32 13.77
C LYS A 293 16.42 -3.00 13.71
N THR A 294 17.70 -3.04 14.01
CA THR A 294 18.51 -1.82 14.01
C THR A 294 18.69 -1.35 12.58
N PHE A 295 18.85 -0.05 12.43
CA PHE A 295 19.31 0.53 11.17
C PHE A 295 20.55 -0.22 10.65
N ALA A 296 21.52 -0.53 11.54
CA ALA A 296 22.75 -1.25 11.22
C ALA A 296 22.54 -2.66 10.62
N GLU A 297 21.53 -3.40 11.09
CA GLU A 297 21.21 -4.74 10.57
C GLU A 297 20.69 -4.69 9.13
N LEU A 298 20.13 -3.57 8.69
CA LEU A 298 19.54 -3.43 7.36
C LEU A 298 20.58 -3.13 6.26
N LEU A 299 21.64 -2.35 6.52
CA LEU A 299 22.63 -2.01 5.48
C LEU A 299 23.95 -2.77 5.58
N ALA A 300 24.28 -3.47 6.66
CA ALA A 300 25.43 -4.38 6.59
C ALA A 300 25.35 -5.36 5.39
N PRO A 301 24.19 -5.98 5.06
CA PRO A 301 24.05 -6.78 3.85
C PRO A 301 24.14 -5.98 2.55
N LEU A 302 23.56 -4.78 2.51
CA LEU A 302 23.57 -3.94 1.31
C LEU A 302 24.96 -3.37 1.01
N GLN A 303 25.67 -2.85 2.01
CA GLN A 303 27.06 -2.42 1.90
C GLN A 303 27.91 -3.56 1.37
N LYS A 304 27.73 -4.76 1.93
CA LYS A 304 28.44 -5.96 1.48
C LYS A 304 28.12 -6.30 0.02
N SER A 305 26.86 -6.22 -0.40
CA SER A 305 26.45 -6.46 -1.80
C SER A 305 27.10 -5.45 -2.76
N LEU A 306 27.10 -4.16 -2.40
CA LEU A 306 27.66 -3.07 -3.21
C LEU A 306 29.19 -3.01 -3.23
N THR A 307 29.87 -3.73 -2.36
CA THR A 307 31.34 -3.72 -2.27
C THR A 307 31.97 -5.05 -2.68
N LYS A 308 31.35 -6.19 -2.36
CA LYS A 308 31.96 -7.51 -2.55
C LYS A 308 31.95 -7.97 -4.00
N ASP A 309 30.83 -7.78 -4.70
CA ASP A 309 30.59 -8.33 -6.03
C ASP A 309 30.35 -7.23 -7.08
N ALA A 310 30.79 -6.01 -6.76
CA ALA A 310 30.58 -4.84 -7.58
C ALA A 310 31.83 -4.45 -8.37
N LYS A 311 31.65 -4.10 -9.64
CA LYS A 311 32.66 -3.36 -10.40
C LYS A 311 32.37 -1.88 -10.29
N ILE A 312 33.26 -1.15 -9.60
CA ILE A 312 33.12 0.29 -9.39
C ILE A 312 34.06 1.02 -10.35
N THR A 313 33.49 1.92 -11.15
CA THR A 313 34.23 2.77 -12.10
C THR A 313 34.00 4.23 -11.73
N ASP A 314 35.08 5.01 -11.56
CA ASP A 314 34.98 6.44 -11.34
C ASP A 314 34.55 7.13 -12.65
N LEU A 315 33.45 7.87 -12.61
CA LEU A 315 32.94 8.67 -13.73
C LEU A 315 33.44 10.13 -13.68
N GLY A 316 34.21 10.49 -12.65
CA GLY A 316 34.66 11.85 -12.38
C GLY A 316 33.70 12.63 -11.49
N SER A 317 33.97 13.92 -11.32
CA SER A 317 33.15 14.80 -10.50
C SER A 317 32.17 15.60 -11.35
N GLN A 318 30.89 15.62 -10.95
CA GLN A 318 29.83 16.44 -11.54
C GLN A 318 29.07 17.13 -10.40
N ASP A 319 28.72 18.41 -10.57
CA ASP A 319 27.93 19.18 -9.59
C ASP A 319 28.52 19.21 -8.16
N GLY A 320 29.85 19.05 -8.07
CA GLY A 320 30.60 19.00 -6.81
C GLY A 320 30.47 17.68 -6.04
N ALA A 321 29.97 16.62 -6.67
CA ALA A 321 29.98 15.25 -6.17
C ALA A 321 30.80 14.36 -7.11
N ASP A 322 31.46 13.34 -6.56
CA ASP A 322 32.09 12.27 -7.34
C ASP A 322 31.02 11.26 -7.75
N HIS A 323 30.91 11.00 -9.05
CA HIS A 323 29.99 10.01 -9.60
C HIS A 323 30.72 8.69 -9.83
N LEU A 324 30.14 7.62 -9.32
CA LEU A 324 30.71 6.28 -9.37
C LEU A 324 29.69 5.35 -10.03
N LYS A 325 30.09 4.71 -11.13
CA LYS A 325 29.29 3.65 -11.74
C LYS A 325 29.56 2.35 -10.99
N VAL A 326 28.56 1.87 -10.26
CA VAL A 326 28.59 0.61 -9.52
C VAL A 326 27.83 -0.44 -10.32
N SER A 327 28.53 -1.45 -10.85
CA SER A 327 27.92 -2.53 -11.63
C SER A 327 27.80 -3.80 -10.78
N VAL A 328 26.58 -4.27 -10.54
CA VAL A 328 26.30 -5.44 -9.67
C VAL A 328 25.41 -6.46 -10.35
N PRO A 329 25.53 -7.77 -10.05
CA PRO A 329 24.56 -8.76 -10.49
C PRO A 329 23.19 -8.49 -9.85
N ALA A 330 22.17 -8.22 -10.67
CA ALA A 330 20.86 -7.81 -10.20
C ALA A 330 20.21 -8.86 -9.27
N ARG A 331 20.38 -10.15 -9.60
CA ARG A 331 19.85 -11.26 -8.79
C ARG A 331 20.49 -11.34 -7.41
N SER A 332 21.81 -11.11 -7.31
CA SER A 332 22.50 -11.05 -6.02
C SER A 332 22.01 -9.88 -5.18
N LEU A 333 21.90 -8.69 -5.79
CA LEU A 333 21.36 -7.50 -5.11
C LEU A 333 19.95 -7.74 -4.56
N ALA A 334 19.06 -8.35 -5.37
CA ALA A 334 17.69 -8.66 -4.96
C ALA A 334 17.64 -9.69 -3.82
N GLN A 335 18.49 -10.72 -3.86
CA GLN A 335 18.59 -11.72 -2.79
C GLN A 335 19.14 -11.14 -1.49
N ASP A 336 20.14 -10.27 -1.57
CA ASP A 336 20.72 -9.59 -0.42
C ASP A 336 19.69 -8.65 0.21
N LEU A 337 18.92 -7.91 -0.59
CA LEU A 337 17.83 -7.09 -0.11
C LEU A 337 16.73 -7.93 0.54
N LYS A 338 16.26 -9.00 -0.13
CA LYS A 338 15.25 -9.91 0.45
C LYS A 338 15.72 -10.48 1.80
N SER A 339 17.00 -10.80 1.91
CA SER A 339 17.61 -11.30 3.14
C SER A 339 17.70 -10.23 4.22
N SER A 340 18.04 -8.99 3.89
CA SER A 340 18.12 -7.89 4.87
C SER A 340 16.76 -7.55 5.47
N LEU A 341 15.71 -7.56 4.63
CA LEU A 341 14.34 -7.37 5.09
C LEU A 341 13.90 -8.47 6.07
N GLY A 342 14.38 -9.70 5.90
CA GLY A 342 14.09 -10.81 6.80
C GLY A 342 12.58 -11.06 6.93
N SER A 343 12.02 -10.95 8.14
CA SER A 343 10.56 -11.12 8.36
C SER A 343 9.71 -10.06 7.66
N MET A 344 10.22 -8.84 7.46
CA MET A 344 9.50 -7.77 6.77
C MET A 344 9.20 -8.11 5.31
N ALA A 345 10.04 -8.94 4.69
CA ALA A 345 9.79 -9.41 3.33
C ALA A 345 8.43 -10.12 3.20
N LYS A 346 7.92 -10.74 4.28
CA LYS A 346 6.61 -11.42 4.31
C LYS A 346 5.43 -10.46 4.35
N VAL A 347 5.64 -9.24 4.83
CA VAL A 347 4.61 -8.19 4.94
C VAL A 347 4.50 -7.39 3.64
N LEU A 348 5.49 -7.51 2.76
CA LEU A 348 5.42 -6.91 1.44
C LEU A 348 4.23 -7.49 0.66
N PRO A 349 3.54 -6.66 -0.15
CA PRO A 349 2.53 -7.15 -1.08
C PRO A 349 3.05 -8.34 -1.88
N GLY A 350 2.24 -9.38 -2.07
CA GLY A 350 2.69 -10.65 -2.65
C GLY A 350 3.33 -10.50 -4.04
N ASP A 351 2.88 -9.53 -4.83
CA ASP A 351 3.44 -9.23 -6.15
C ASP A 351 4.85 -8.62 -6.05
N LEU A 352 5.16 -7.87 -5.00
CA LEU A 352 6.50 -7.35 -4.75
C LEU A 352 7.49 -8.48 -4.37
N GLN A 353 7.02 -9.44 -3.55
CA GLN A 353 7.84 -10.60 -3.19
C GLN A 353 8.21 -11.44 -4.42
N LYS A 354 7.23 -11.69 -5.30
CA LYS A 354 7.48 -12.39 -6.58
C LYS A 354 8.47 -11.62 -7.45
N SER A 355 8.31 -10.30 -7.50
CA SER A 355 9.18 -9.47 -8.33
C SER A 355 10.65 -9.50 -7.89
N LEU A 356 10.92 -9.62 -6.60
CA LEU A 356 12.27 -9.86 -6.07
C LEU A 356 12.87 -11.21 -6.53
N ASP A 357 12.02 -12.21 -6.78
CA ASP A 357 12.44 -13.53 -7.25
C ASP A 357 12.62 -13.59 -8.77
N ASP A 358 11.91 -12.72 -9.51
CA ASP A 358 11.90 -12.63 -10.97
C ASP A 358 12.93 -11.64 -11.55
N VAL A 359 13.85 -11.14 -10.73
CA VAL A 359 14.89 -10.21 -11.17
C VAL A 359 15.80 -10.88 -12.22
N PRO A 360 16.06 -10.24 -13.38
CA PRO A 360 16.81 -10.83 -14.47
C PRO A 360 18.26 -11.12 -14.04
N ASN A 361 18.81 -12.24 -14.53
CA ASN A 361 20.19 -12.63 -14.26
C ASN A 361 21.19 -11.85 -15.14
N LYS A 362 21.22 -10.53 -14.98
CA LYS A 362 22.15 -9.62 -15.66
C LYS A 362 22.80 -8.64 -14.69
N THR A 363 23.90 -8.05 -15.12
CA THR A 363 24.54 -6.96 -14.39
C THR A 363 23.75 -5.67 -14.62
N VAL A 364 23.45 -4.95 -13.54
CA VAL A 364 22.82 -3.64 -13.58
C VAL A 364 23.82 -2.59 -13.11
N ALA A 365 23.73 -1.39 -13.69
CA ALA A 365 24.54 -0.25 -13.30
C ALA A 365 23.72 0.69 -12.43
N LEU A 366 24.30 1.08 -11.29
CA LEU A 366 23.87 2.16 -10.44
C LEU A 366 24.85 3.32 -10.60
N ASP A 367 24.35 4.55 -10.63
CA ASP A 367 25.16 5.76 -10.48
C ASP A 367 25.11 6.20 -9.02
N VAL A 368 26.27 6.32 -8.38
CA VAL A 368 26.40 6.66 -6.96
C VAL A 368 27.14 7.99 -6.85
N ALA A 369 26.47 9.00 -6.30
CA ALA A 369 27.03 10.32 -6.07
C ALA A 369 27.53 10.48 -4.63
N VAL A 370 28.84 10.73 -4.49
CA VAL A 370 29.53 10.94 -3.21
C VAL A 370 30.04 12.37 -3.11
N LYS A 371 29.59 13.13 -2.10
CA LYS A 371 29.98 14.52 -1.89
C LYS A 371 30.64 14.70 -0.54
N GLY A 372 31.88 15.19 -0.53
CA GLY A 372 32.64 15.39 0.72
C GLY A 372 32.83 14.10 1.54
N GLY A 373 32.90 12.95 0.86
CA GLY A 373 32.99 11.64 1.50
C GLY A 373 31.67 11.06 1.98
N LYS A 374 30.53 11.74 1.78
CA LYS A 374 29.19 11.27 2.15
C LYS A 374 28.40 10.81 0.94
N LEU A 375 27.61 9.74 1.10
CA LEU A 375 26.65 9.31 0.09
C LEU A 375 25.54 10.35 0.00
N THR A 376 25.23 10.82 -1.21
CA THR A 376 24.19 11.85 -1.43
C THR A 376 23.09 11.42 -2.38
N HIS A 377 23.40 10.54 -3.33
CA HIS A 377 22.41 10.05 -4.29
C HIS A 377 22.82 8.68 -4.83
N VAL A 378 21.84 7.82 -5.08
CA VAL A 378 21.99 6.59 -5.85
C VAL A 378 20.89 6.58 -6.90
N SER A 379 21.25 6.49 -8.18
CA SER A 379 20.27 6.40 -9.27
C SER A 379 20.41 5.08 -10.00
N VAL A 380 19.28 4.45 -10.33
CA VAL A 380 19.21 3.22 -11.12
C VAL A 380 18.22 3.41 -12.25
N ASP A 381 18.61 3.06 -13.46
CA ASP A 381 17.71 3.08 -14.61
C ASP A 381 16.86 1.80 -14.62
N LEU A 382 15.56 1.95 -14.40
CA LEU A 382 14.59 0.84 -14.35
C LEU A 382 14.42 0.14 -15.69
N ALA A 383 14.70 0.82 -16.80
CA ALA A 383 14.72 0.19 -18.12
C ALA A 383 15.79 -0.92 -18.23
N GLN A 384 16.76 -0.95 -17.30
CA GLN A 384 17.71 -2.06 -17.22
C GLN A 384 17.08 -3.35 -16.74
N PHE A 385 15.88 -3.38 -16.16
CA PHE A 385 15.26 -4.59 -15.63
C PHE A 385 14.17 -5.16 -16.55
N ASP A 386 13.61 -4.34 -17.43
CA ASP A 386 12.51 -4.71 -18.32
C ASP A 386 12.77 -4.17 -19.73
N ASP A 387 12.93 -5.09 -20.68
CA ASP A 387 13.23 -4.77 -22.08
C ASP A 387 12.00 -4.18 -22.82
N THR A 388 10.81 -4.19 -22.20
CA THR A 388 9.61 -3.52 -22.71
C THR A 388 9.62 -2.01 -22.43
N ILE A 389 10.46 -1.53 -21.50
CA ILE A 389 10.59 -0.10 -21.20
C ILE A 389 11.52 0.54 -22.22
N HIS A 390 11.06 1.61 -22.86
CA HIS A 390 11.84 2.30 -23.89
C HIS A 390 12.58 3.53 -23.33
N GLY A 391 13.84 3.71 -23.70
CA GLY A 391 14.60 4.88 -23.23
C GLY A 391 15.09 4.72 -21.78
N LYS A 392 15.06 5.81 -21.01
CA LYS A 392 15.56 5.85 -19.62
C LYS A 392 14.42 6.08 -18.65
N LEU A 393 14.40 5.32 -17.57
CA LEU A 393 13.48 5.49 -16.45
C LEU A 393 14.28 5.53 -15.14
N PRO A 394 15.01 6.64 -14.86
CA PRO A 394 15.89 6.72 -13.72
C PRO A 394 15.08 6.86 -12.42
N LEU A 395 15.31 5.95 -11.49
CA LEU A 395 14.81 5.99 -10.14
C LEU A 395 15.94 6.38 -9.19
N GLY A 396 15.75 7.49 -8.48
CA GLY A 396 16.71 8.09 -7.58
C GLY A 396 16.39 7.80 -6.12
N LEU A 397 17.44 7.51 -5.36
CA LEU A 397 17.47 7.48 -3.91
C LEU A 397 18.42 8.57 -3.42
N SER A 398 17.84 9.69 -3.03
CA SER A 398 18.55 10.77 -2.33
C SER A 398 18.86 10.39 -0.89
N VAL A 399 20.03 10.76 -0.39
CA VAL A 399 20.50 10.50 0.97
C VAL A 399 20.96 11.82 1.58
N ASP A 400 20.31 12.23 2.65
CA ASP A 400 20.67 13.41 3.43
C ASP A 400 21.14 12.99 4.82
N GLY A 401 22.46 12.79 4.95
CA GLY A 401 23.11 12.43 6.19
C GLY A 401 23.41 13.64 7.07
N GLY A 402 22.88 13.65 8.28
CA GLY A 402 22.91 14.81 9.18
C GLY A 402 21.72 15.74 9.01
N ALA A 403 20.63 15.25 8.41
CA ALA A 403 19.35 15.96 8.32
C ALA A 403 18.84 16.41 9.71
N ASP A 404 17.91 17.36 9.75
CA ASP A 404 17.28 17.74 11.01
C ASP A 404 16.63 16.52 11.69
N PRO A 405 16.78 16.33 13.02
CA PRO A 405 16.15 15.24 13.72
C PRO A 405 14.63 15.22 13.52
N VAL A 406 14.04 14.04 13.46
CA VAL A 406 12.59 13.89 13.35
C VAL A 406 11.96 14.41 14.64
N LYS A 407 11.13 15.44 14.52
CA LYS A 407 10.48 16.11 15.65
C LYS A 407 8.97 15.94 15.60
N ALA A 408 8.37 15.99 16.79
CA ALA A 408 6.93 16.07 16.93
C ALA A 408 6.42 17.30 16.16
N PRO A 409 5.45 17.13 15.24
CA PRO A 409 4.91 18.24 14.47
C PRO A 409 4.21 19.25 15.38
N ALA A 410 4.50 20.54 15.16
CA ALA A 410 3.86 21.61 15.91
C ALA A 410 2.36 21.67 15.62
N GLY A 411 1.56 21.91 16.67
CA GLY A 411 0.11 22.01 16.54
C GLY A 411 -0.61 20.66 16.37
N ALA A 412 0.09 19.53 16.52
CA ALA A 412 -0.55 18.22 16.43
C ALA A 412 -1.62 18.05 17.51
N GLN A 413 -2.85 17.75 17.09
CA GLN A 413 -3.95 17.51 18.02
C GLN A 413 -4.00 16.03 18.40
N GLN A 414 -4.16 15.74 19.68
CA GLN A 414 -4.29 14.36 20.15
C GLN A 414 -5.65 13.80 19.70
N LEU A 415 -5.60 12.69 18.96
CA LEU A 415 -6.75 11.89 18.60
C LEU A 415 -7.07 10.97 19.77
N ASN A 416 -8.22 11.16 20.40
CA ASN A 416 -8.67 10.27 21.47
C ASN A 416 -9.49 9.11 20.88
N PRO A 417 -9.38 7.89 21.43
CA PRO A 417 -10.21 6.76 21.00
C PRO A 417 -11.72 7.06 21.04
N GLN A 418 -12.15 7.86 22.01
CA GLN A 418 -13.54 8.30 22.17
C GLN A 418 -14.01 9.19 21.01
N ASP A 419 -13.13 10.02 20.45
CA ASP A 419 -13.45 10.88 19.30
C ASP A 419 -13.76 10.01 18.07
N LEU A 420 -12.96 8.95 17.87
CA LEU A 420 -13.15 8.00 16.78
C LEU A 420 -14.45 7.21 16.94
N MET A 421 -14.73 6.71 18.16
CA MET A 421 -15.97 5.99 18.45
C MET A 421 -17.20 6.89 18.30
N GLY A 422 -17.13 8.13 18.79
CA GLY A 422 -18.19 9.11 18.63
C GLY A 422 -18.49 9.41 17.17
N ALA A 423 -17.45 9.54 16.35
CA ALA A 423 -17.60 9.77 14.91
C ALA A 423 -18.24 8.55 14.22
N LEU A 424 -17.77 7.34 14.55
CA LEU A 424 -18.33 6.09 14.02
C LEU A 424 -19.81 5.92 14.39
N MET A 425 -20.17 6.17 15.66
CA MET A 425 -21.56 6.07 16.13
C MET A 425 -22.47 7.14 15.52
N SER A 426 -21.95 8.36 15.30
CA SER A 426 -22.69 9.39 14.56
C SER A 426 -22.99 8.95 13.13
N GLN A 427 -22.02 8.33 12.46
CA GLN A 427 -22.21 7.86 11.08
C GLN A 427 -23.19 6.67 11.01
N LEU A 428 -23.10 5.73 11.95
CA LEU A 428 -24.03 4.60 12.04
C LEU A 428 -25.45 5.06 12.41
N GLY A 429 -25.58 6.07 13.26
CA GLY A 429 -26.86 6.69 13.62
C GLY A 429 -27.55 7.36 12.42
N ASP A 430 -26.80 8.11 11.62
CA ASP A 430 -27.31 8.75 10.40
C ASP A 430 -27.71 7.73 9.31
N PHE A 431 -27.07 6.56 9.29
CA PHE A 431 -27.45 5.47 8.39
C PHE A 431 -28.83 4.89 8.72
N LYS A 432 -29.15 4.78 10.02
CA LYS A 432 -30.46 4.28 10.49
C LYS A 432 -31.60 5.24 10.17
N VAL A 433 -31.36 6.55 10.27
CA VAL A 433 -32.38 7.58 9.95
C VAL A 433 -32.70 7.67 8.46
N LYS A 434 -31.76 7.33 7.57
CA LYS A 434 -32.01 7.27 6.12
C LYS A 434 -32.75 5.99 5.67
N ALA A 435 -32.55 4.87 6.36
CA ALA A 435 -33.28 3.62 6.07
C ALA A 435 -34.79 3.73 6.34
N ASP A 436 -35.20 4.45 7.39
CA ASP A 436 -36.62 4.65 7.73
C ASP A 436 -37.37 5.60 6.78
N LYS A 437 -36.66 6.27 5.86
CA LYS A 437 -37.23 7.09 4.78
C LYS A 437 -37.33 6.37 3.43
N LEU A 438 -37.04 5.07 3.38
CA LEU A 438 -37.43 4.23 2.27
C LEU A 438 -38.93 3.93 2.42
N ASP A 439 -39.75 4.63 1.62
CA ASP A 439 -41.21 4.54 1.61
C ASP A 439 -41.67 3.07 1.45
N PRO A 440 -42.28 2.45 2.47
CA PRO A 440 -42.80 1.08 2.37
C PRO A 440 -44.00 0.96 1.40
N GLY A 441 -44.46 2.08 0.80
CA GLY A 441 -45.57 2.13 -0.14
C GLY A 441 -45.23 1.94 -1.63
N ALA A 442 -43.96 1.86 -2.03
CA ALA A 442 -43.60 1.84 -3.45
C ALA A 442 -43.77 0.48 -4.16
N PHE A 443 -44.18 -0.59 -3.47
CA PHE A 443 -44.53 -1.88 -4.07
C PHE A 443 -46.04 -2.14 -4.01
N THR A 444 -46.84 -1.25 -4.59
CA THR A 444 -48.24 -1.58 -4.90
C THR A 444 -48.25 -2.48 -6.15
N ALA A 445 -48.42 -3.78 -5.92
CA ALA A 445 -48.82 -4.70 -6.97
C ALA A 445 -50.09 -4.17 -7.63
N ARG A 446 -50.04 -3.83 -8.93
CA ARG A 446 -51.23 -3.53 -9.75
C ARG A 446 -52.08 -4.81 -9.85
N PRO A 447 -53.28 -4.87 -9.24
CA PRO A 447 -54.20 -5.96 -9.48
C PRO A 447 -55.09 -5.58 -10.67
N GLY A 448 -54.98 -6.35 -11.76
CA GLY A 448 -56.03 -6.47 -12.77
C GLY A 448 -55.99 -5.48 -13.93
N GLN A 449 -55.52 -5.95 -15.09
CA GLN A 449 -56.30 -5.85 -16.34
C GLN A 449 -55.66 -6.73 -17.44
N LEU A 450 -55.85 -8.05 -17.34
CA LEU A 450 -55.79 -8.94 -18.49
C LEU A 450 -57.21 -9.46 -18.69
N THR A 451 -57.91 -8.87 -19.64
CA THR A 451 -59.13 -9.45 -20.20
C THR A 451 -58.70 -10.29 -21.39
N GLY A 452 -58.87 -11.61 -21.25
CA GLY A 452 -58.71 -12.58 -22.31
C GLY A 452 -59.86 -13.57 -22.18
N ASP A 453 -60.93 -13.32 -22.92
CA ASP A 453 -61.87 -14.35 -23.32
C ASP A 453 -61.21 -15.12 -24.46
N ASP A 454 -60.93 -16.40 -24.24
CA ASP A 454 -61.20 -17.41 -25.26
C ASP A 454 -61.29 -18.80 -24.62
N SER A 455 -62.43 -19.43 -24.92
CA SER A 455 -62.89 -20.69 -24.38
C SER A 455 -62.31 -21.87 -25.16
N ALA A 456 -61.77 -22.88 -24.48
CA ALA A 456 -61.78 -24.25 -24.98
C ALA A 456 -61.64 -25.28 -23.85
N SER A 457 -62.72 -26.05 -23.71
CA SER A 457 -62.94 -27.32 -23.00
C SER A 457 -61.78 -28.33 -22.97
N ALA A 458 -61.59 -29.03 -21.84
CA ALA A 458 -61.80 -30.48 -21.71
C ALA A 458 -61.42 -31.06 -20.31
N GLN A 459 -62.32 -31.91 -19.81
CA GLN A 459 -62.21 -33.02 -18.84
C GLN A 459 -61.41 -32.95 -17.51
N ALA A 460 -62.14 -33.28 -16.43
CA ALA A 460 -61.72 -33.72 -15.08
C ALA A 460 -61.04 -35.15 -15.09
N PRO A 461 -60.51 -35.76 -13.99
CA PRO A 461 -60.93 -35.71 -12.56
C PRO A 461 -59.78 -35.49 -11.52
N ALA A 462 -60.01 -34.84 -10.37
CA ALA A 462 -60.44 -35.33 -9.03
C ALA A 462 -59.34 -36.05 -8.19
N ASP A 463 -59.40 -35.85 -6.85
CA ASP A 463 -58.54 -36.32 -5.74
C ASP A 463 -57.25 -35.51 -5.47
N GLN A 464 -56.90 -34.97 -4.29
CA GLN A 464 -57.35 -35.01 -2.88
C GLN A 464 -56.96 -33.66 -2.21
N LEU A 465 -57.76 -33.02 -1.34
CA LEU A 465 -57.73 -33.11 0.15
C LEU A 465 -56.29 -33.15 0.73
N LYS A 466 -55.85 -32.39 1.73
CA LYS A 466 -56.51 -31.76 2.88
C LYS A 466 -55.44 -31.00 3.70
N ASP A 467 -55.90 -30.06 4.53
CA ASP A 467 -55.31 -29.61 5.79
C ASP A 467 -53.99 -28.82 5.80
N LEU A 468 -54.09 -27.50 6.07
CA LEU A 468 -53.46 -26.96 7.28
C LEU A 468 -54.13 -25.65 7.71
N HIS A 469 -54.86 -25.72 8.82
CA HIS A 469 -55.24 -24.60 9.68
C HIS A 469 -53.98 -24.11 10.41
N ILE A 470 -53.74 -22.80 10.44
CA ILE A 470 -52.85 -22.19 11.45
C ILE A 470 -53.69 -21.17 12.23
N ASP A 471 -53.89 -21.50 13.49
CA ASP A 471 -54.45 -20.67 14.57
C ASP A 471 -53.36 -19.71 15.06
N LEU A 472 -53.69 -18.42 15.13
CA LEU A 472 -52.85 -17.36 15.67
C LEU A 472 -53.50 -16.87 16.97
N SER A 473 -53.04 -17.44 18.07
CA SER A 473 -53.33 -16.95 19.42
C SER A 473 -52.06 -17.04 20.28
N GLY A 474 -51.35 -15.91 20.42
CA GLY A 474 -50.42 -15.69 21.53
C GLY A 474 -48.99 -15.28 21.15
N LEU A 475 -48.78 -13.99 20.87
CA LEU A 475 -47.84 -13.09 21.58
C LEU A 475 -47.96 -11.66 21.02
#